data_AF-A0A960P2S6-F1
#
_entry.id   AF-A0A960P2S6-F1
#
_cell.length_a   1.000
_cell.length_b   1.000
_cell.length_c   1.000
_cell.angle_alpha   90.00
_cell.angle_beta   90.00
_cell.angle_gamma   90.00
#
_symmetry.space_group_name_H-M   'P 1'
#
loop_
_entity.id
_entity.type
_entity.pdbx_description
1 polymer ?
#
loop_
_entity_poly.entity_id
_entity_poly.type
_entity_poly.pdbx_seq_one_letter_code
_entity_poly.pdbx_strand_id
1 'polypeptide(L)'
;MSWSFTGPTAPFRDLRGGDPAVFSFGQVDDDRFTINEGILFDDGTDRVVVSADTLVDTDLASIPLFMAWFVPVNGRHTPAALVHDTLVADANRSLREGETDRGGAADRRAHADAVFLRAMESCEVPVLRRRLMHAAVTMATCWTRSVVARLALVLWVLASVTGTAVLVWSLVGGRWLISLAAVVAPVVAAPLWGWSNRAPAALAGYAAWFVAVPALATAAGYAAYWSAEQLLRVIPGGAERDNGGPAPPPAPFR
;
A
#
# COMPACT_ATOMS: atom_id res chain seq x y z
N MET A 1 -20.57 4.55 5.47
CA MET A 1 -20.76 3.88 4.16
C MET A 1 -20.83 2.37 4.41
N SER A 2 -21.78 1.66 3.80
CA SER A 2 -21.89 0.19 3.92
C SER A 2 -21.58 -0.48 2.58
N TRP A 3 -20.73 -1.49 2.60
CA TRP A 3 -20.37 -2.26 1.42
C TRP A 3 -20.59 -3.75 1.70
N SER A 4 -21.27 -4.42 0.75
CA SER A 4 -21.59 -5.84 0.85
C SER A 4 -21.21 -6.54 -0.46
N PHE A 5 -20.64 -7.72 -0.34
CA PHE A 5 -20.47 -8.61 -1.48
C PHE A 5 -21.81 -9.22 -1.89
N THR A 6 -21.99 -9.56 -3.17
CA THR A 6 -23.22 -10.18 -3.67
C THR A 6 -23.17 -11.72 -3.66
N GLY A 7 -22.08 -12.32 -3.22
CA GLY A 7 -21.88 -13.78 -3.17
C GLY A 7 -21.00 -14.19 -1.98
N PRO A 8 -20.78 -15.50 -1.78
CA PRO A 8 -20.02 -16.03 -0.65
C PRO A 8 -18.65 -15.38 -0.55
N THR A 9 -18.28 -14.92 0.65
CA THR A 9 -17.05 -14.12 0.85
C THR A 9 -15.90 -14.89 1.44
N ALA A 10 -16.03 -16.22 1.61
CA ALA A 10 -14.97 -17.07 2.15
C ALA A 10 -13.63 -16.74 1.46
N PRO A 11 -12.56 -16.46 2.22
CA PRO A 11 -12.34 -16.69 3.65
C PRO A 11 -12.87 -15.61 4.61
N PHE A 12 -13.47 -14.54 4.11
CA PHE A 12 -14.04 -13.46 4.92
C PHE A 12 -15.44 -13.83 5.41
N ARG A 13 -15.70 -13.56 6.69
CA ARG A 13 -17.00 -13.78 7.34
C ARG A 13 -17.35 -12.58 8.19
N ASP A 14 -18.65 -12.29 8.30
CA ASP A 14 -19.13 -11.35 9.32
C ASP A 14 -18.89 -11.94 10.71
N LEU A 15 -18.45 -11.12 11.67
CA LEU A 15 -18.32 -11.52 13.07
C LEU A 15 -19.65 -11.99 13.69
N ARG A 16 -20.79 -11.53 13.14
CA ARG A 16 -22.14 -11.97 13.53
C ARG A 16 -22.58 -13.27 12.84
N GLY A 17 -21.74 -13.86 11.99
CA GLY A 17 -22.01 -15.14 11.32
C GLY A 17 -22.76 -15.02 9.99
N GLY A 18 -22.88 -13.82 9.43
CA GLY A 18 -23.44 -13.59 8.09
C GLY A 18 -22.47 -13.95 6.94
N ASP A 19 -23.06 -14.46 5.85
CA ASP A 19 -22.43 -14.63 4.53
C ASP A 19 -23.44 -14.10 3.48
N PRO A 20 -23.13 -13.04 2.72
CA PRO A 20 -21.84 -12.38 2.54
C PRO A 20 -21.38 -11.56 3.76
N ALA A 21 -20.05 -11.42 3.92
CA ALA A 21 -19.48 -10.47 4.87
C ALA A 21 -19.90 -9.03 4.53
N VAL A 22 -20.34 -8.30 5.56
CA VAL A 22 -20.75 -6.89 5.48
C VAL A 22 -19.79 -6.04 6.29
N PHE A 23 -19.38 -4.91 5.72
CA PHE A 23 -18.53 -3.92 6.39
C PHE A 23 -19.28 -2.61 6.50
N SER A 24 -19.25 -2.01 7.69
CA SER A 24 -19.74 -0.65 7.88
C SER A 24 -18.67 0.22 8.51
N PHE A 25 -18.47 1.38 7.89
CA PHE A 25 -17.49 2.38 8.32
C PHE A 25 -18.17 3.68 8.70
N GLY A 26 -17.69 4.29 9.78
CA GLY A 26 -17.91 5.70 10.09
C GLY A 26 -16.74 6.51 9.51
N GLN A 27 -17.03 7.57 8.77
CA GLN A 27 -15.97 8.49 8.34
C GLN A 27 -15.71 9.48 9.48
N VAL A 28 -14.46 9.57 9.93
CA VAL A 28 -14.04 10.49 11.01
C VAL A 28 -13.39 11.73 10.43
N ASP A 29 -12.62 11.58 9.36
CA ASP A 29 -11.88 12.64 8.66
C ASP A 29 -11.89 12.41 7.14
N ASP A 30 -11.23 13.26 6.37
CA ASP A 30 -11.16 13.18 4.90
C ASP A 30 -10.60 11.84 4.40
N ASP A 31 -9.65 11.25 5.13
CA ASP A 31 -8.98 9.99 4.79
C ASP A 31 -9.05 8.91 5.88
N ARG A 32 -9.72 9.18 7.02
CA ARG A 32 -9.80 8.26 8.16
C ARG A 32 -11.20 7.72 8.42
N PHE A 33 -11.26 6.41 8.66
CA PHE A 33 -12.48 5.67 8.91
C PHE A 33 -12.38 4.85 10.20
N THR A 34 -13.47 4.82 10.97
CA THR A 34 -13.66 3.88 12.08
C THR A 34 -14.48 2.68 11.62
N ILE A 35 -14.20 1.54 12.23
CA ILE A 35 -14.92 0.29 11.95
C ILE A 35 -16.15 0.22 12.86
N ASN A 36 -17.35 0.20 12.27
CA ASN A 36 -18.59 0.04 13.02
C ASN A 36 -18.97 -1.44 13.14
N GLU A 37 -18.79 -2.19 12.05
CA GLU A 37 -18.98 -3.65 12.02
C GLU A 37 -17.75 -4.33 11.46
N GLY A 38 -17.26 -5.31 12.23
CA GLY A 38 -16.02 -6.01 11.96
C GLY A 38 -16.20 -7.32 11.20
N ILE A 39 -15.09 -7.89 10.76
CA ILE A 39 -15.04 -9.16 10.03
C ILE A 39 -14.00 -10.12 10.61
N LEU A 40 -14.16 -11.38 10.26
CA LEU A 40 -13.19 -12.43 10.46
C LEU A 40 -12.60 -12.84 9.10
N PHE A 41 -11.28 -12.80 8.99
CA PHE A 41 -10.55 -13.49 7.93
C PHE A 41 -10.03 -14.82 8.48
N ASP A 42 -10.35 -15.92 7.79
CA ASP A 42 -9.88 -17.26 8.13
C ASP A 42 -9.61 -18.07 6.85
N ASP A 43 -8.33 -18.15 6.46
CA ASP A 43 -7.88 -18.91 5.29
C ASP A 43 -7.41 -20.34 5.67
N GLY A 44 -7.67 -20.78 6.90
CA GLY A 44 -7.22 -22.05 7.46
C GLY A 44 -5.76 -22.07 7.93
N THR A 45 -4.97 -21.07 7.58
CA THR A 45 -3.60 -20.86 8.10
C THR A 45 -3.57 -19.73 9.11
N ASP A 46 -4.19 -18.60 8.74
CA ASP A 46 -4.20 -17.37 9.50
C ASP A 46 -5.63 -16.95 9.81
N ARG A 47 -5.84 -16.56 11.08
CA ARG A 47 -7.13 -16.14 11.58
C ARG A 47 -7.02 -14.73 12.17
N VAL A 48 -7.63 -13.76 11.51
CA VAL A 48 -7.53 -12.34 11.86
C VAL A 48 -8.92 -11.77 12.09
N VAL A 49 -9.16 -11.27 13.30
CA VAL A 49 -10.36 -10.50 13.64
C VAL A 49 -10.07 -9.03 13.37
N VAL A 50 -10.91 -8.39 12.58
CA VAL A 50 -10.89 -6.96 12.33
C VAL A 50 -12.12 -6.37 13.01
N SER A 51 -11.95 -5.60 14.08
CA SER A 51 -13.01 -4.88 14.79
C SER A 51 -12.51 -3.51 15.26
N ALA A 52 -13.41 -2.69 15.80
CA ALA A 52 -13.05 -1.41 16.42
C ALA A 52 -11.99 -1.56 17.54
N ASP A 53 -11.93 -2.72 18.20
CA ASP A 53 -10.96 -2.99 19.27
C ASP A 53 -9.57 -3.31 18.72
N THR A 54 -9.50 -3.97 17.56
CA THR A 54 -8.23 -4.36 16.95
C THR A 54 -7.65 -3.26 16.07
N LEU A 55 -8.52 -2.45 15.45
CA LEU A 55 -8.17 -1.35 14.55
C LEU A 55 -9.07 -0.14 14.81
N VAL A 56 -8.53 0.85 15.54
CA VAL A 56 -9.26 2.04 16.00
C VAL A 56 -9.63 2.95 14.83
N ASP A 57 -8.68 3.20 13.94
CA ASP A 57 -8.85 3.92 12.70
C ASP A 57 -8.08 3.23 11.56
N THR A 58 -8.58 3.39 10.34
CA THR A 58 -7.98 2.87 9.10
C THR A 58 -8.19 3.88 7.99
N ASP A 59 -7.23 3.97 7.08
CA ASP A 59 -7.34 4.74 5.84
C ASP A 59 -7.89 3.88 4.68
N LEU A 60 -8.44 2.70 5.00
CA LEU A 60 -8.96 1.64 4.11
C LEU A 60 -7.91 1.00 3.20
N ALA A 61 -6.93 1.77 2.75
CA ALA A 61 -5.71 1.33 2.15
C ALA A 61 -4.67 2.45 2.22
N SER A 62 -3.60 2.25 3.01
CA SER A 62 -2.36 3.05 2.93
C SER A 62 -1.65 2.81 1.59
N ILE A 63 -2.23 3.30 0.49
CA ILE A 63 -1.64 3.22 -0.84
C ILE A 63 -0.57 4.31 -0.91
N PRO A 64 0.71 3.96 -1.16
CA PRO A 64 1.74 4.98 -1.37
C PRO A 64 1.28 5.96 -2.46
N LEU A 65 1.48 7.27 -2.25
CA LEU A 65 0.97 8.33 -3.14
C LEU A 65 1.28 8.08 -4.63
N PHE A 66 2.44 7.51 -4.92
CA PHE A 66 2.85 7.16 -6.29
C PHE A 66 2.05 6.02 -6.94
N MET A 67 1.25 5.27 -6.16
CA MET A 67 0.32 4.23 -6.63
C MET A 67 -1.15 4.66 -6.56
N ALA A 68 -1.47 5.82 -5.97
CA ALA A 68 -2.84 6.31 -5.81
C ALA A 68 -3.56 6.52 -7.16
N TRP A 69 -2.81 6.72 -8.25
CA TRP A 69 -3.38 6.81 -9.61
C TRP A 69 -3.65 5.43 -10.25
N PHE A 70 -3.04 4.35 -9.73
CA PHE A 70 -3.11 3.00 -10.29
C PHE A 70 -4.12 2.09 -9.57
N VAL A 71 -4.29 2.29 -8.27
CA VAL A 71 -5.20 1.53 -7.43
C VAL A 71 -6.29 2.47 -6.89
N PRO A 72 -7.58 2.17 -7.10
CA PRO A 72 -8.65 2.96 -6.50
C PRO A 72 -8.56 2.88 -4.97
N VAL A 73 -8.94 3.94 -4.26
CA VAL A 73 -8.89 4.01 -2.77
C VAL A 73 -9.69 2.88 -2.11
N ASN A 74 -10.81 2.49 -2.72
CA ASN A 74 -11.63 1.38 -2.27
C ASN A 74 -11.96 0.40 -3.41
N GLY A 75 -12.30 -0.84 -3.03
CA GLY A 75 -12.76 -1.86 -3.96
C GLY A 75 -12.54 -3.27 -3.43
N ARG A 76 -12.39 -4.24 -4.33
CA ARG A 76 -12.22 -5.66 -3.98
C ARG A 76 -11.05 -5.93 -3.02
N HIS A 77 -10.04 -5.06 -2.99
CA HIS A 77 -8.87 -5.22 -2.13
C HIS A 77 -9.07 -4.66 -0.71
N THR A 78 -10.11 -3.88 -0.45
CA THR A 78 -10.34 -3.22 0.84
C THR A 78 -10.42 -4.21 2.02
N PRO A 79 -11.12 -5.36 1.94
CA PRO A 79 -11.11 -6.35 3.01
C PRO A 79 -9.71 -6.89 3.33
N ALA A 80 -8.90 -7.11 2.29
CA ALA A 80 -7.53 -7.55 2.46
C ALA A 80 -6.66 -6.46 3.12
N ALA A 81 -6.89 -5.20 2.77
CA ALA A 81 -6.17 -4.06 3.35
C ALA A 81 -6.49 -3.90 4.85
N LEU A 82 -7.74 -4.07 5.27
CA LEU A 82 -8.10 -4.05 6.69
C LEU A 82 -7.42 -5.16 7.52
N VAL A 83 -7.32 -6.37 6.95
CA VAL A 83 -6.57 -7.47 7.57
C VAL A 83 -5.09 -7.11 7.68
N HIS A 84 -4.50 -6.54 6.63
CA HIS A 84 -3.11 -6.08 6.63
C HIS A 84 -2.87 -4.99 7.68
N ASP A 85 -3.70 -3.95 7.72
CA ASP A 85 -3.61 -2.84 8.68
C ASP A 85 -3.70 -3.34 10.12
N THR A 86 -4.59 -4.30 10.39
CA THR A 86 -4.73 -4.91 11.72
C THR A 86 -3.45 -5.64 12.14
N LEU A 87 -2.86 -6.43 11.24
CA LEU A 87 -1.61 -7.15 11.50
C LEU A 87 -0.41 -6.19 11.64
N VAL A 88 -0.37 -5.11 10.86
CA VAL A 88 0.68 -4.09 10.95
C VAL A 88 0.54 -3.27 12.23
N ALA A 89 -0.68 -2.93 12.65
CA ALA A 89 -0.95 -2.26 13.91
C ALA A 89 -0.50 -3.10 15.10
N ASP A 90 -0.74 -4.42 15.07
CA ASP A 90 -0.27 -5.36 16.09
C ASP A 90 1.27 -5.45 16.12
N ALA A 91 1.91 -5.57 14.95
CA ALA A 91 3.36 -5.54 14.81
C ALA A 91 4.00 -4.23 15.31
N ASN A 92 3.26 -3.11 15.25
CA ASN A 92 3.71 -1.82 15.77
C ASN A 92 3.46 -1.66 17.26
N ARG A 93 2.36 -2.19 17.78
CA ARG A 93 2.01 -2.16 19.21
C ARG A 93 3.07 -2.89 20.02
N SER A 94 3.42 -4.11 19.60
CA SER A 94 4.48 -4.91 20.21
C SER A 94 5.84 -4.20 20.30
N LEU A 95 6.23 -3.46 19.25
CA LEU A 95 7.43 -2.60 19.30
C LEU A 95 7.34 -1.49 20.37
N ARG A 96 6.16 -0.89 20.55
CA ARG A 96 5.92 0.16 21.54
C ARG A 96 5.90 -0.38 22.96
N GLU A 97 5.42 -1.61 23.15
CA GLU A 97 5.35 -2.30 24.45
C GLU A 97 6.70 -2.83 24.94
N GLY A 98 7.80 -2.49 24.25
CA GLY A 98 9.15 -2.76 24.71
C GLY A 98 9.71 -4.12 24.26
N GLU A 99 9.05 -4.80 23.31
CA GLU A 99 9.62 -5.95 22.63
C GLU A 99 10.79 -5.46 21.77
N THR A 100 12.01 -5.52 22.32
CA THR A 100 13.23 -4.90 21.76
C THR A 100 13.68 -5.52 20.43
N ASP A 101 13.03 -6.58 19.97
CA ASP A 101 13.40 -7.28 18.75
C ASP A 101 12.80 -6.62 17.50
N ARG A 102 13.57 -5.66 16.94
CA ARG A 102 13.27 -5.08 15.62
C ARG A 102 13.23 -6.13 14.50
N GLY A 103 13.93 -7.25 14.65
CA GLY A 103 13.89 -8.37 13.72
C GLY A 103 12.50 -9.02 13.71
N GLY A 104 12.01 -9.41 14.89
CA GLY A 104 10.68 -9.97 15.07
C GLY A 104 9.55 -9.08 14.58
N ALA A 105 9.63 -7.75 14.78
CA ALA A 105 8.64 -6.83 14.23
C ALA A 105 8.67 -6.74 12.69
N ALA A 106 9.85 -6.77 12.08
CA ALA A 106 9.98 -6.80 10.63
C ALA A 106 9.47 -8.13 10.04
N ASP A 107 9.68 -9.25 10.74
CA ASP A 107 9.18 -10.55 10.33
C ASP A 107 7.65 -10.63 10.46
N ARG A 108 7.05 -10.04 11.52
CA ARG A 108 5.59 -9.86 11.63
C ARG A 108 5.01 -9.02 10.48
N ARG A 109 5.69 -7.94 10.08
CA ARG A 109 5.28 -7.15 8.91
C ARG A 109 5.41 -7.94 7.60
N ALA A 110 6.48 -8.70 7.42
CA ALA A 110 6.63 -9.56 6.25
C ALA A 110 5.54 -10.66 6.20
N HIS A 111 5.12 -11.17 7.36
CA HIS A 111 3.98 -12.06 7.48
C HIS A 111 2.67 -11.36 7.09
N ALA A 112 2.43 -10.13 7.58
CA ALA A 112 1.29 -9.32 7.17
C ALA A 112 1.24 -9.12 5.64
N ASP A 113 2.37 -8.83 5.00
CA ASP A 113 2.47 -8.66 3.55
C ASP A 113 2.10 -9.95 2.79
N ALA A 114 2.47 -11.11 3.33
CA ALA A 114 2.13 -12.42 2.77
C ALA A 114 0.63 -12.75 2.93
N VAL A 115 0.06 -12.51 4.11
CA VAL A 115 -1.39 -12.64 4.36
C VAL A 115 -2.16 -11.73 3.42
N PHE A 116 -1.70 -10.49 3.23
CA PHE A 116 -2.33 -9.52 2.33
C PHE A 116 -2.41 -10.03 0.88
N LEU A 117 -1.35 -10.65 0.37
CA LEU A 117 -1.36 -11.23 -0.98
C LEU A 117 -2.38 -12.37 -1.12
N ARG A 118 -2.47 -13.26 -0.13
CA ARG A 118 -3.44 -14.36 -0.11
C ARG A 118 -4.88 -13.85 0.03
N ALA A 119 -5.10 -12.88 0.93
CA ALA A 119 -6.37 -12.23 1.13
C ALA A 119 -6.87 -11.54 -0.15
N MET A 120 -5.98 -10.83 -0.88
CA MET A 120 -6.30 -10.26 -2.18
C MET A 120 -6.60 -11.32 -3.25
N GLU A 121 -5.93 -12.48 -3.21
CA GLU A 121 -6.21 -13.61 -4.08
C GLU A 121 -7.63 -14.15 -3.84
N SER A 122 -8.05 -14.30 -2.58
CA SER A 122 -9.40 -14.71 -2.24
C SER A 122 -10.48 -13.68 -2.62
N CYS A 123 -10.14 -12.40 -2.59
CA CYS A 123 -11.02 -11.33 -3.10
C CYS A 123 -11.05 -11.22 -4.64
N GLU A 124 -10.44 -12.16 -5.36
CA GLU A 124 -10.33 -12.16 -6.82
C GLU A 124 -9.74 -10.85 -7.38
N VAL A 125 -8.79 -10.24 -6.66
CA VAL A 125 -8.05 -9.09 -7.16
C VAL A 125 -7.19 -9.56 -8.35
N PRO A 126 -7.21 -8.86 -9.51
CA PRO A 126 -6.44 -9.26 -10.68
C PRO A 126 -4.97 -9.53 -10.37
N VAL A 127 -4.41 -10.58 -10.98
CA VAL A 127 -3.06 -11.10 -10.65
C VAL A 127 -1.98 -10.02 -10.69
N LEU A 128 -1.99 -9.17 -11.72
CA LEU A 128 -1.01 -8.09 -11.82
C LEU A 128 -1.20 -7.06 -10.70
N ARG A 129 -2.44 -6.64 -10.44
CA ARG A 129 -2.77 -5.65 -9.40
C ARG A 129 -2.35 -6.15 -8.02
N ARG A 130 -2.74 -7.37 -7.63
CA ARG A 130 -2.38 -7.93 -6.31
C ARG A 130 -0.86 -8.05 -6.13
N ARG A 131 -0.13 -8.41 -7.18
CA ARG A 131 1.34 -8.52 -7.13
C ARG A 131 2.02 -7.16 -7.00
N LEU A 132 1.51 -6.12 -7.66
CA LEU A 132 2.02 -4.76 -7.53
C LEU A 132 1.74 -4.17 -6.14
N MET A 133 0.53 -4.35 -5.63
CA MET A 133 0.18 -3.94 -4.27
C MET A 133 1.04 -4.66 -3.23
N HIS A 134 1.22 -5.98 -3.37
CA HIS A 134 2.11 -6.75 -2.49
C HIS A 134 3.58 -6.29 -2.59
N ALA A 135 4.06 -5.96 -3.79
CA ALA A 135 5.39 -5.40 -3.96
C ALA A 135 5.55 -4.05 -3.23
N ALA A 136 4.51 -3.21 -3.24
CA ALA A 136 4.52 -1.91 -2.57
C ALA A 136 4.69 -2.04 -1.05
N VAL A 137 3.87 -2.89 -0.42
CA VAL A 137 3.96 -3.12 1.03
C VAL A 137 5.29 -3.80 1.41
N THR A 138 5.77 -4.73 0.57
CA THR A 138 7.07 -5.37 0.76
C THR A 138 8.23 -4.35 0.71
N MET A 139 8.16 -3.34 -0.17
CA MET A 139 9.16 -2.24 -0.17
C MET A 139 9.15 -1.47 1.15
N ALA A 140 7.99 -1.13 1.67
CA ALA A 140 7.86 -0.44 2.95
C ALA A 140 8.42 -1.30 4.11
N THR A 141 8.17 -2.60 4.08
CA THR A 141 8.74 -3.56 5.04
C THR A 141 10.27 -3.64 4.91
N CYS A 142 10.82 -3.77 3.70
CA CYS A 142 12.27 -3.73 3.45
C CYS A 142 12.91 -2.43 3.95
N TRP A 143 12.23 -1.29 3.76
CA TRP A 143 12.69 0.01 4.23
C TRP A 143 12.78 0.07 5.75
N THR A 144 11.92 -0.64 6.47
CA THR A 144 11.91 -0.60 7.94
C THR A 144 12.75 -1.70 8.60
N ARG A 145 12.99 -2.81 7.90
CA ARG A 145 13.69 -4.01 8.40
C ARG A 145 15.16 -3.78 8.80
N SER A 146 16.02 -3.35 7.88
CA SER A 146 17.46 -3.20 8.14
C SER A 146 18.14 -2.24 7.18
N VAL A 147 19.32 -1.73 7.55
CA VAL A 147 20.13 -0.86 6.67
C VAL A 147 20.53 -1.61 5.39
N VAL A 148 20.87 -2.89 5.50
CA VAL A 148 21.21 -3.73 4.34
C VAL A 148 20.02 -3.87 3.39
N ALA A 149 18.82 -4.11 3.91
CA ALA A 149 17.60 -4.19 3.10
C ALA A 149 17.28 -2.85 2.41
N ARG A 150 17.48 -1.71 3.11
CA ARG A 150 17.35 -0.37 2.52
C ARG A 150 18.34 -0.16 1.38
N LEU A 151 19.63 -0.46 1.60
CA LEU A 151 20.65 -0.32 0.57
C LEU A 151 20.36 -1.21 -0.63
N ALA A 152 19.94 -2.46 -0.40
CA ALA A 152 19.53 -3.38 -1.45
C ALA A 152 18.34 -2.84 -2.25
N LEU A 153 17.34 -2.27 -1.58
CA LEU A 153 16.18 -1.62 -2.23
C LEU A 153 16.62 -0.40 -3.05
N VAL A 154 17.48 0.47 -2.51
CA VAL A 154 18.01 1.64 -3.24
C VAL A 154 18.81 1.21 -4.47
N LEU A 155 19.71 0.22 -4.32
CA LEU A 155 20.47 -0.33 -5.45
C LEU A 155 19.56 -0.94 -6.51
N TRP A 156 18.50 -1.64 -6.08
CA TRP A 156 17.51 -2.20 -6.97
C TRP A 156 16.73 -1.11 -7.73
N VAL A 157 16.33 -0.01 -7.06
CA VAL A 157 15.68 1.14 -7.70
C VAL A 157 16.63 1.79 -8.71
N LEU A 158 17.87 2.06 -8.32
CA LEU A 158 18.88 2.66 -9.20
C LEU A 158 19.16 1.78 -10.42
N ALA A 159 19.29 0.46 -10.23
CA ALA A 159 19.46 -0.50 -11.31
C ALA A 159 18.24 -0.52 -12.25
N SER A 160 17.02 -0.45 -11.70
CA SER A 160 15.79 -0.42 -12.50
C SER A 160 15.69 0.88 -13.31
N VAL A 161 15.98 2.04 -12.71
CA VAL A 161 15.99 3.34 -13.39
C VAL A 161 17.08 3.39 -14.47
N THR A 162 18.30 2.94 -14.14
CA THR A 162 19.43 2.90 -15.09
C THR A 162 19.14 1.95 -16.24
N GLY A 163 18.61 0.75 -15.96
CA GLY A 163 18.17 -0.20 -16.97
C GLY A 163 17.11 0.39 -17.89
N THR A 164 16.19 1.19 -17.35
CA THR A 164 15.17 1.92 -18.13
C THR A 164 15.81 2.92 -19.08
N ALA A 165 16.71 3.77 -18.58
CA ALA A 165 17.40 4.77 -19.40
C ALA A 165 18.22 4.11 -20.52
N VAL A 166 18.92 3.01 -20.20
CA VAL A 166 19.70 2.24 -21.16
C VAL A 166 18.80 1.59 -22.21
N LEU A 167 17.64 1.05 -21.84
CA LEU A 167 16.68 0.45 -22.78
C LEU A 167 16.15 1.48 -23.78
N VAL A 168 15.75 2.67 -23.31
CA VAL A 168 15.26 3.74 -24.19
C VAL A 168 16.36 4.17 -25.15
N TRP A 169 17.57 4.41 -24.64
CA TRP A 169 18.72 4.79 -25.45
C TRP A 169 19.10 3.71 -26.47
N SER A 170 19.09 2.43 -26.09
CA SER A 170 19.46 1.32 -26.98
C SER A 170 18.42 1.06 -28.05
N LEU A 171 17.12 1.24 -27.76
CA LEU A 171 16.06 1.16 -28.75
C LEU A 171 16.19 2.27 -29.81
N VAL A 172 16.44 3.50 -29.40
CA VAL A 172 16.68 4.64 -30.32
C VAL A 172 17.93 4.40 -31.17
N GLY A 173 18.98 3.81 -30.59
CA GLY A 173 20.24 3.52 -31.28
C GLY A 173 20.26 2.22 -32.09
N GLY A 174 19.17 1.44 -32.15
CA GLY A 174 19.12 0.16 -32.86
C GLY A 174 19.98 -0.97 -32.26
N ARG A 175 20.35 -0.85 -30.97
CA ARG A 175 21.29 -1.76 -30.27
C ARG A 175 20.53 -2.88 -29.54
N TRP A 176 20.02 -3.86 -30.31
CA TRP A 176 19.13 -4.90 -29.80
C TRP A 176 19.70 -5.75 -28.64
N LEU A 177 21.01 -6.04 -28.64
CA LEU A 177 21.66 -6.79 -27.54
C LEU A 177 21.61 -6.03 -26.20
N ILE A 178 21.81 -4.71 -26.24
CA ILE A 178 21.75 -3.85 -25.05
C ILE A 178 20.31 -3.74 -24.57
N SER A 179 19.35 -3.65 -25.49
CA SER A 179 17.93 -3.69 -25.14
C SER A 179 17.54 -4.99 -24.43
N LEU A 180 18.02 -6.14 -24.92
CA LEU A 180 17.76 -7.42 -24.28
C LEU A 180 18.35 -7.49 -22.87
N ALA A 181 19.61 -7.04 -22.70
CA ALA A 181 20.25 -6.98 -21.39
C ALA A 181 19.49 -6.07 -20.42
N ALA A 182 19.02 -4.91 -20.89
CA ALA A 182 18.25 -3.96 -20.09
C ALA A 182 16.89 -4.50 -19.64
N VAL A 183 16.21 -5.29 -20.49
CA VAL A 183 14.96 -5.97 -20.14
C VAL A 183 15.18 -7.04 -19.07
N VAL A 184 16.32 -7.74 -19.09
CA VAL A 184 16.63 -8.82 -18.13
C VAL A 184 17.11 -8.27 -16.77
N ALA A 185 17.64 -7.05 -16.73
CA ALA A 185 18.24 -6.47 -15.53
C ALA A 185 17.33 -6.44 -14.27
N PRO A 186 16.03 -6.06 -14.34
CA PRO A 186 15.15 -6.09 -13.17
C PRO A 186 14.96 -7.49 -12.59
N VAL A 187 14.95 -8.53 -13.43
CA VAL A 187 14.83 -9.94 -13.01
C VAL A 187 16.10 -10.40 -12.32
N VAL A 188 17.27 -10.00 -12.82
CA VAL A 188 18.57 -10.33 -12.21
C VAL A 188 18.75 -9.61 -10.88
N ALA A 189 18.20 -8.40 -10.74
CA ALA A 189 18.25 -7.62 -9.50
C ALA A 189 17.17 -8.06 -8.47
N ALA A 190 16.11 -8.76 -8.89
CA ALA A 190 15.02 -9.20 -8.02
C ALA A 190 15.43 -10.01 -6.77
N PRO A 191 16.49 -10.86 -6.79
CA PRO A 191 16.97 -11.55 -5.59
C PRO A 191 17.40 -10.63 -4.44
N LEU A 192 17.66 -9.34 -4.69
CA LEU A 192 18.01 -8.36 -3.64
C LEU A 192 16.91 -8.19 -2.59
N TRP A 193 15.67 -8.57 -2.90
CA TRP A 193 14.53 -8.51 -1.98
C TRP A 193 14.32 -9.82 -1.18
N GLY A 194 15.20 -10.80 -1.36
CA GLY A 194 15.06 -12.15 -0.81
C GLY A 194 14.44 -13.14 -1.80
N TRP A 195 14.65 -14.45 -1.56
CA TRP A 195 14.24 -15.49 -2.50
C TRP A 195 12.71 -15.56 -2.70
N SER A 196 11.93 -15.37 -1.64
CA SER A 196 10.46 -15.39 -1.68
C SER A 196 9.85 -14.22 -2.46
N ASN A 197 10.57 -13.09 -2.57
CA ASN A 197 10.04 -11.83 -3.09
C ASN A 197 10.51 -11.51 -4.52
N ARG A 198 11.11 -12.46 -5.23
CA ARG A 198 11.68 -12.22 -6.57
C ARG A 198 10.63 -11.91 -7.63
N ALA A 199 9.53 -12.65 -7.65
CA ALA A 199 8.46 -12.42 -8.60
C ALA A 199 7.80 -11.02 -8.45
N PRO A 200 7.40 -10.58 -7.24
CA PRO A 200 6.88 -9.22 -7.08
C PRO A 200 7.95 -8.15 -7.32
N ALA A 201 9.22 -8.38 -6.95
CA ALA A 201 10.31 -7.44 -7.24
C ALA A 201 10.53 -7.28 -8.76
N ALA A 202 10.57 -8.37 -9.53
CA ALA A 202 10.70 -8.29 -10.98
C ALA A 202 9.54 -7.51 -11.62
N LEU A 203 8.30 -7.81 -11.21
CA LEU A 203 7.10 -7.10 -11.67
C LEU A 203 7.13 -5.61 -11.31
N ALA A 204 7.55 -5.27 -10.09
CA ALA A 204 7.71 -3.88 -9.66
C ALA A 204 8.76 -3.16 -10.51
N GLY A 205 9.83 -3.84 -10.93
CA GLY A 205 10.89 -3.26 -11.77
C GLY A 205 10.40 -2.93 -13.17
N TYR A 206 9.57 -3.80 -13.76
CA TYR A 206 8.92 -3.53 -15.04
C TYR A 206 7.80 -2.49 -14.92
N ALA A 207 7.01 -2.55 -13.85
CA ALA A 207 5.96 -1.58 -13.60
C ALA A 207 6.51 -0.20 -13.28
N ALA A 208 7.73 -0.09 -12.73
CA ALA A 208 8.40 1.19 -12.53
C ALA A 208 8.48 2.00 -13.83
N TRP A 209 8.55 1.37 -15.01
CA TRP A 209 8.53 2.06 -16.30
C TRP A 209 7.24 2.84 -16.56
N PHE A 210 6.10 2.23 -16.21
CA PHE A 210 4.77 2.82 -16.40
C PHE A 210 4.31 3.66 -15.22
N VAL A 211 4.86 3.39 -14.02
CA VAL A 211 4.46 4.04 -12.78
C VAL A 211 5.33 5.23 -12.44
N ALA A 212 6.65 5.17 -12.68
CA ALA A 212 7.55 6.24 -12.28
C ALA A 212 7.28 7.53 -13.05
N VAL A 213 6.99 7.47 -14.36
CA VAL A 213 6.75 8.68 -15.16
C VAL A 213 5.51 9.46 -14.69
N PRO A 214 4.31 8.85 -14.57
CA PRO A 214 3.16 9.53 -14.00
C PRO A 214 3.36 9.93 -12.53
N ALA A 215 3.98 9.07 -11.72
CA ALA A 215 4.22 9.38 -10.30
C ALA A 215 5.12 10.60 -10.11
N LEU A 216 6.20 10.72 -10.90
CA LEU A 216 7.08 11.88 -10.87
C LEU A 216 6.35 13.14 -11.34
N ALA A 217 5.52 13.03 -12.38
CA ALA A 217 4.70 14.15 -12.85
C ALA A 217 3.69 14.61 -11.77
N THR A 218 3.00 13.66 -11.12
CA THR A 218 2.07 13.95 -10.01
C THR A 218 2.79 14.54 -8.81
N ALA A 219 3.94 14.00 -8.43
CA ALA A 219 4.74 14.52 -7.32
C ALA A 219 5.24 15.95 -7.60
N ALA A 220 5.67 16.24 -8.82
CA ALA A 220 6.05 17.59 -9.24
C ALA A 220 4.86 18.56 -9.21
N GLY A 221 3.70 18.12 -9.71
CA GLY A 221 2.46 18.89 -9.66
C GLY A 221 2.01 19.19 -8.22
N TYR A 222 2.07 18.19 -7.34
CA TYR A 222 1.76 18.35 -5.92
C TYR A 222 2.76 19.28 -5.22
N ALA A 223 4.06 19.17 -5.50
CA ALA A 223 5.06 20.08 -4.96
C ALA A 223 4.83 21.53 -5.41
N ALA A 224 4.41 21.75 -6.66
CA ALA A 224 4.04 23.07 -7.16
C ALA A 224 2.78 23.61 -6.46
N TYR A 225 1.75 22.79 -6.29
CA TYR A 225 0.53 23.15 -5.54
C TYR A 225 0.87 23.51 -4.08
N TRP A 226 1.59 22.63 -3.38
CA TRP A 226 1.97 22.84 -1.99
C TRP A 226 2.80 24.12 -1.84
N SER A 227 3.73 24.39 -2.76
CA SER A 227 4.52 25.63 -2.76
C SER A 227 3.64 26.87 -2.95
N ALA A 228 2.64 26.80 -3.84
CA ALA A 228 1.66 27.87 -4.03
C ALA A 228 0.80 28.09 -2.77
N GLU A 229 0.39 27.01 -2.10
CA GLU A 229 -0.37 27.07 -0.84
C GLU A 229 0.45 27.71 0.29
N GLN A 230 1.73 27.32 0.44
CA GLN A 230 2.63 27.96 1.41
C GLN A 230 2.83 29.45 1.11
N LEU A 231 2.95 29.82 -0.17
CA LEU A 231 3.09 31.22 -0.57
C LEU A 231 1.84 32.04 -0.23
N LEU A 232 0.65 31.48 -0.46
CA LEU A 232 -0.63 32.13 -0.13
C LEU A 232 -0.79 32.33 1.38
N ARG A 233 -0.31 31.40 2.22
CA ARG A 233 -0.32 31.53 3.68
C ARG A 233 0.58 32.66 4.20
N VAL A 234 1.62 33.03 3.45
CA VAL A 234 2.57 34.11 3.81
C VAL A 234 2.07 35.50 3.38
N ILE A 235 1.15 35.58 2.41
CA ILE A 235 0.60 36.86 1.95
C ILE A 235 -0.41 37.41 2.96
N PRO A 236 -0.17 38.60 3.56
CA PRO A 236 -1.14 39.24 4.45
C PRO A 236 -2.40 39.62 3.67
N GLY A 237 -3.52 38.97 3.99
CA GLY A 237 -4.82 39.19 3.33
C GLY A 237 -5.47 37.91 2.76
N GLY A 238 -4.74 36.80 2.71
CA GLY A 238 -5.25 35.49 2.30
C GLY A 238 -5.77 34.61 3.45
N ALA A 239 -5.86 35.16 4.67
CA ALA A 239 -6.44 34.45 5.81
C ALA A 239 -7.93 34.20 5.51
N GLU A 240 -8.21 32.97 5.07
CA GLU A 240 -9.51 32.36 5.23
C GLU A 240 -9.98 32.65 6.65
N ARG A 241 -11.25 33.05 6.80
CA ARG A 241 -11.84 33.33 8.11
C ARG A 241 -11.67 32.08 8.96
N ASP A 242 -10.63 32.09 9.79
CA ASP A 242 -10.45 31.15 10.88
C ASP A 242 -11.63 31.40 11.81
N ASN A 243 -12.69 30.61 11.62
CA ASN A 243 -13.84 30.59 12.51
C ASN A 243 -13.48 29.91 13.84
N GLY A 244 -12.20 29.83 14.24
CA GLY A 244 -11.74 29.55 15.61
C GLY A 244 -12.23 28.24 16.21
N GLY A 245 -12.75 27.33 15.39
CA GLY A 245 -13.41 26.11 15.83
C GLY A 245 -13.05 24.96 14.89
N PRO A 246 -12.83 23.75 15.44
CA PRO A 246 -12.65 22.56 14.61
C PRO A 246 -13.84 22.42 13.66
N ALA A 247 -13.58 22.04 12.41
CA ALA A 247 -14.63 21.75 11.45
C ALA A 247 -15.66 20.79 12.09
N PRO A 248 -16.97 21.05 11.96
CA PRO A 248 -17.97 20.17 12.53
C PRO A 248 -17.79 18.77 11.91
N PRO A 249 -17.83 17.69 12.72
CA PRO A 249 -17.66 16.34 12.21
C PRO A 249 -18.71 16.07 11.12
N PRO A 250 -18.36 15.31 10.07
CA PRO A 250 -19.30 14.98 9.01
C PRO A 250 -20.56 14.35 9.61
N ALA A 251 -21.72 14.89 9.27
CA ALA A 251 -22.98 14.37 9.77
C ALA A 251 -23.15 12.91 9.30
N PRO A 252 -23.52 11.97 10.20
CA PRO A 252 -23.75 10.59 9.79
C PRO A 252 -24.84 10.54 8.72
N PHE A 253 -24.55 9.85 7.62
CA PHE A 253 -25.51 9.57 6.56
C PHE A 253 -26.67 8.78 7.17
N ARG A 254 -27.89 9.33 7.12
CA ARG A 254 -29.12 8.65 7.56
C ARG A 254 -29.58 7.63 6.53
#